data_AF-A0A356K3A8-F1
#
_entry.id   AF-A0A356K3A8-F1
#
_cell.length_a   1.000
_cell.length_b   1.000
_cell.length_c   1.000
_cell.angle_alpha   90.00
_cell.angle_beta   90.00
_cell.angle_gamma   90.00
#
_symmetry.space_group_name_H-M   'P 1'
#
loop_
_entity.id
_entity.type
_entity.pdbx_description
1 polymer ?
#
loop_
_entity_poly.entity_id
_entity_poly.type
_entity_poly.pdbx_seq_one_letter_code
_entity_poly.pdbx_strand_id
1 'polypeptide(L)'
;MRLNGKDINIEDIITEVDIDANIPKKRNNNLVLRDSQIEILKKYNINYETHTSLKSLIFEIEEILNYETDLEDLEQLSEELEEMSYYNYTNK
;
A
#
# COMPACT_ATOMS: atom_id res chain seq x y z
N MET A 1 -11.23 -26.91 7.51
CA MET A 1 -10.15 -26.69 8.50
C MET A 1 -10.80 -26.16 9.78
N ARG A 2 -10.28 -26.46 10.97
CA ARG A 2 -10.90 -26.00 12.24
C ARG A 2 -9.99 -24.97 12.91
N LEU A 3 -10.49 -23.75 13.10
CA LEU A 3 -9.84 -22.69 13.89
C LEU A 3 -10.83 -22.24 14.96
N ASN A 4 -10.39 -22.14 16.21
CA ASN A 4 -11.23 -21.76 17.38
C ASN A 4 -12.58 -22.48 17.48
N GLY A 5 -12.63 -23.77 17.11
CA GLY A 5 -13.84 -24.59 17.22
C GLY A 5 -14.92 -24.32 16.17
N LYS A 6 -14.68 -23.38 15.24
CA LYS A 6 -15.53 -23.16 14.07
C LYS A 6 -14.99 -23.97 12.89
N ASP A 7 -15.86 -24.70 12.20
CA ASP A 7 -15.52 -25.30 10.91
C ASP A 7 -15.49 -24.17 9.90
N ILE A 8 -14.28 -23.88 9.39
CA ILE A 8 -14.05 -22.78 8.45
C ILE A 8 -13.90 -23.40 7.07
N ASN A 9 -14.76 -22.95 6.15
CA ASN A 9 -14.68 -23.24 4.74
C ASN A 9 -13.87 -22.13 4.04
N ILE A 10 -13.15 -22.45 2.98
CA ILE A 10 -12.29 -21.48 2.28
C ILE A 10 -13.14 -20.30 1.76
N GLU A 11 -14.37 -20.59 1.35
CA GLU A 11 -15.36 -19.61 0.89
C GLU A 11 -15.71 -18.56 1.97
N ASP A 12 -15.74 -18.95 3.25
CA ASP A 12 -16.04 -18.03 4.36
C ASP A 12 -14.86 -17.08 4.66
N ILE A 13 -13.63 -17.54 4.43
CA ILE A 13 -12.41 -16.73 4.61
C ILE A 13 -12.31 -15.68 3.50
N ILE A 14 -12.67 -16.05 2.27
CA ILE A 14 -12.66 -15.14 1.11
C ILE A 14 -13.61 -13.95 1.33
N THR A 15 -14.71 -14.14 2.07
CA THR A 15 -15.64 -13.04 2.40
C THR A 15 -15.15 -12.12 3.52
N GLU A 16 -14.25 -12.58 4.38
CA GLU A 16 -13.71 -11.78 5.50
C GLU A 16 -12.41 -11.03 5.12
N VAL A 17 -11.66 -11.55 4.14
CA VAL A 17 -10.49 -10.87 3.59
C VAL A 17 -10.97 -9.88 2.53
N ASP A 18 -10.76 -8.58 2.75
CA ASP A 18 -10.97 -7.57 1.71
C ASP A 18 -9.85 -7.68 0.66
N ILE A 19 -9.99 -8.67 -0.22
CA ILE A 19 -9.05 -8.96 -1.30
C ILE A 19 -9.00 -7.75 -2.24
N ASP A 20 -10.14 -7.10 -2.46
CA ASP A 20 -10.26 -5.94 -3.36
C ASP A 20 -9.40 -4.77 -2.89
N ALA A 21 -9.25 -4.57 -1.57
CA ALA A 21 -8.41 -3.52 -1.03
C ALA A 21 -6.91 -3.72 -1.31
N ASN A 22 -6.48 -4.97 -1.49
CA ASN A 22 -5.07 -5.33 -1.69
C ASN A 22 -4.70 -5.65 -3.14
N ILE A 23 -5.64 -5.55 -4.08
CA ILE A 23 -5.34 -5.66 -5.51
C ILE A 23 -4.71 -4.34 -6.01
N PRO A 24 -3.53 -4.38 -6.68
CA PRO A 24 -2.95 -3.20 -7.31
C PRO A 24 -3.86 -2.65 -8.42
N LYS A 25 -4.20 -1.36 -8.34
CA LYS A 25 -5.07 -0.67 -9.31
C LYS A 25 -4.35 0.56 -9.86
N LYS A 26 -4.50 0.79 -11.16
CA LYS A 26 -4.03 2.02 -11.78
C LYS A 26 -4.94 3.18 -11.37
N ARG A 27 -4.33 4.28 -10.90
CA ARG A 27 -5.01 5.49 -10.43
C ARG A 27 -5.01 6.58 -11.49
N ASN A 28 -5.76 7.65 -11.26
CA ASN A 28 -5.95 8.76 -12.21
C ASN A 28 -4.63 9.41 -12.65
N ASN A 29 -3.65 9.47 -11.75
CA ASN A 29 -2.31 9.99 -12.00
C ASN A 29 -1.32 8.95 -12.59
N ASN A 30 -1.85 7.82 -13.09
CA ASN A 30 -1.09 6.69 -13.64
C ASN A 30 -0.23 5.90 -12.65
N LEU A 31 -0.28 6.20 -11.35
CA LEU A 31 0.35 5.35 -10.34
C LEU A 31 -0.41 4.03 -10.21
N VAL A 32 0.30 2.96 -9.86
CA VAL A 32 -0.30 1.68 -9.50
C VAL A 32 -0.18 1.54 -7.99
N LEU A 33 -1.32 1.60 -7.30
CA LEU A 33 -1.42 1.55 -5.84
C LEU A 33 -2.58 0.64 -5.42
N ARG A 34 -2.50 0.04 -4.24
CA ARG A 34 -3.60 -0.69 -3.57
C ARG A 34 -4.50 0.30 -2.82
N ASP A 35 -5.74 -0.08 -2.51
CA ASP A 35 -6.59 0.78 -1.70
C ASP A 35 -6.07 0.85 -0.26
N SER A 36 -5.52 -0.26 0.27
CA SER A 36 -4.83 -0.29 1.58
C SER A 36 -3.69 0.73 1.68
N GLN A 37 -2.88 0.87 0.62
CA GLN A 37 -1.82 1.86 0.55
C GLN A 37 -2.38 3.29 0.55
N ILE A 38 -3.47 3.54 -0.17
CA ILE A 38 -4.12 4.86 -0.19
C ILE A 38 -4.68 5.23 1.18
N GLU A 39 -5.23 4.29 1.94
CA GLU A 39 -5.73 4.56 3.29
C GLU A 39 -4.61 4.98 4.25
N ILE A 40 -3.42 4.37 4.14
CA ILE A 40 -2.23 4.81 4.90
C ILE A 40 -1.83 6.24 4.48
N LEU A 41 -1.75 6.52 3.17
CA LEU A 41 -1.41 7.87 2.68
C LEU A 41 -2.40 8.93 3.19
N LYS A 42 -3.71 8.62 3.18
CA LYS A 42 -4.75 9.51 3.71
C LYS A 42 -4.60 9.75 5.21
N LYS A 43 -4.24 8.73 6.00
CA LYS A 43 -4.01 8.86 7.45
C LYS A 43 -2.95 9.92 7.76
N TYR A 44 -1.97 10.08 6.88
CA TYR A 44 -0.88 11.05 7.01
C TYR A 44 -1.08 12.32 6.17
N ASN A 45 -2.28 12.55 5.62
CA ASN A 45 -2.60 13.68 4.74
C ASN A 45 -1.72 13.79 3.48
N ILE A 46 -1.15 12.68 3.00
CA ILE A 46 -0.34 12.64 1.78
C ILE A 46 -1.28 12.52 0.58
N ASN A 47 -1.31 13.55 -0.26
CA ASN A 47 -2.16 13.55 -1.44
C ASN A 47 -1.45 12.89 -2.63
N TYR A 48 -1.58 11.56 -2.73
CA TYR A 48 -0.92 10.77 -3.78
C TYR A 48 -1.23 11.25 -5.21
N GLU A 49 -2.38 11.91 -5.46
CA GLU A 49 -2.82 12.34 -6.79
C GLU A 49 -1.97 13.49 -7.37
N THR A 50 -1.26 14.25 -6.54
CA THR A 50 -0.36 15.34 -6.97
C THR A 50 0.93 14.82 -7.59
N HIS A 51 1.26 13.54 -7.36
CA HIS A 51 2.50 12.93 -7.83
C HIS A 51 2.33 12.28 -9.20
N THR A 52 3.34 12.46 -10.05
CA THR A 52 3.37 11.90 -11.41
C THR A 52 4.16 10.60 -11.50
N SER A 53 4.86 10.19 -10.43
CA SER A 53 5.65 8.97 -10.35
C SER A 53 5.74 8.44 -8.93
N LEU A 54 5.94 7.12 -8.78
CA LEU A 54 6.15 6.49 -7.47
C LEU A 54 7.36 7.11 -6.74
N LYS A 55 8.43 7.44 -7.48
CA LYS A 55 9.62 8.09 -6.89
C LYS A 55 9.31 9.41 -6.21
N SER A 56 8.44 10.23 -6.81
CA SER A 56 8.05 11.51 -6.21
C SER A 56 7.19 11.32 -4.96
N LEU A 57 6.34 10.28 -4.93
CA LEU A 57 5.55 9.94 -3.76
C LEU A 57 6.44 9.41 -2.62
N ILE A 58 7.35 8.48 -2.94
CA ILE A 58 8.33 7.94 -1.99
C ILE A 58 9.15 9.07 -1.39
N PHE A 59 9.61 10.03 -2.19
CA PHE A 59 10.36 11.18 -1.67
C PHE A 59 9.57 11.99 -0.62
N GLU A 60 8.28 12.24 -0.81
CA GLU A 60 7.46 12.95 0.19
C GLU A 60 7.28 12.13 1.47
N ILE A 61 7.09 10.81 1.33
CA ILE A 61 7.01 9.89 2.47
C ILE A 61 8.31 9.92 3.28
N GLU A 62 9.45 9.80 2.60
CA GLU A 62 10.77 9.84 3.23
C GLU A 62 11.06 11.18 3.91
N GLU A 63 10.63 12.31 3.33
CA GLU A 63 10.74 13.60 3.99
C GLU A 63 9.99 13.61 5.33
N ILE A 64 8.76 13.06 5.39
CA ILE A 64 8.00 12.96 6.64
C ILE A 64 8.73 12.06 7.64
N LEU A 65 9.18 10.87 7.22
CA LEU A 65 9.89 9.90 8.06
C LEU A 65 11.23 10.42 8.59
N ASN A 66 11.86 11.38 7.91
CA ASN A 66 13.09 12.01 8.38
C ASN A 66 12.87 12.99 9.55
N TYR A 67 11.66 13.52 9.71
CA TYR A 67 11.34 14.51 10.76
C TYR A 67 10.46 13.94 11.88
N GLU A 68 9.66 12.91 11.58
CA GLU A 68 8.76 12.27 12.54
C GLU A 68 9.18 10.84 12.84
N THR A 69 8.94 10.40 14.08
CA THR A 69 9.24 9.03 14.53
C THR A 69 7.94 8.30 14.86
N ASP A 70 8.02 6.97 15.01
CA ASP A 70 6.90 6.10 15.40
C ASP A 70 5.77 6.01 14.35
N LEU A 71 6.14 6.07 13.06
CA LEU A 71 5.24 5.96 11.91
C LEU A 71 5.40 4.62 11.18
N GLU A 72 5.36 3.51 11.93
CA GLU A 72 5.73 2.16 11.45
C GLU A 72 4.96 1.70 10.19
N ASP A 73 3.67 2.05 10.07
CA ASP A 73 2.87 1.74 8.88
C ASP A 73 3.24 2.59 7.65
N LEU A 74 3.75 3.81 7.86
CA LEU A 74 4.26 4.67 6.80
C LEU A 74 5.67 4.24 6.35
N GLU A 75 6.52 3.82 7.30
CA GLU A 75 7.83 3.22 7.02
C GLU A 75 7.66 1.96 6.16
N GLN A 76 6.80 1.04 6.59
CA GLN A 76 6.48 -0.16 5.83
C GLN A 76 5.94 0.17 4.43
N LEU A 77 5.06 1.18 4.32
CA LEU A 77 4.56 1.62 3.02
C LEU A 77 5.68 2.11 2.12
N SER A 78 6.64 2.87 2.66
CA SER A 78 7.77 3.37 1.88
C SER A 78 8.57 2.22 1.28
N GLU A 79 8.95 1.24 2.09
CA GLU A 79 9.68 0.04 1.65
C GLU A 79 8.92 -0.72 0.55
N GLU A 80 7.62 -0.94 0.73
CA GLU A 80 6.77 -1.60 -0.26
C GLU A 80 6.75 -0.84 -1.61
N LEU A 81 6.66 0.49 -1.56
CA LEU A 81 6.64 1.32 -2.76
C LEU A 81 8.00 1.36 -3.47
N GLU A 82 9.10 1.30 -2.72
CA GLU A 82 10.46 1.17 -3.25
C GLU A 82 10.66 -0.16 -3.99
N GLU A 83 10.24 -1.26 -3.39
CA GLU A 83 10.26 -2.58 -4.05
C GLU A 83 9.43 -2.57 -5.34
N MET A 84 8.20 -2.05 -5.28
CA MET A 84 7.32 -1.92 -6.45
C MET A 84 7.98 -1.07 -7.54
N SER A 85 8.64 0.03 -7.18
CA SER A 85 9.38 0.87 -8.10
C SER A 85 10.51 0.08 -8.76
N TYR A 86 11.33 -0.62 -7.98
CA TYR A 86 12.46 -1.41 -8.49
C TYR A 86 12.02 -2.46 -9.52
N TYR A 87 11.02 -3.29 -9.21
CA TYR A 87 10.53 -4.34 -10.12
C TYR A 87 9.93 -3.80 -11.41
N ASN A 88 9.35 -2.60 -11.39
CA ASN A 88 8.83 -1.93 -12.58
C ASN A 88 9.95 -1.38 -13.51
N TYR A 89 11.15 -1.13 -12.99
CA TYR A 89 12.29 -0.62 -13.76
C TYR A 89 13.25 -1.71 -14.24
N THR A 90 13.43 -2.82 -13.51
CA THR A 90 14.35 -3.91 -13.90
C THR A 90 13.78 -4.87 -14.95
N ASN A 91 12.46 -4.94 -15.13
CA ASN A 91 11.81 -5.79 -16.13
C ASN A 91 11.49 -5.08 -17.47
N LYS A 92 12.20 -3.99 -17.77
CA LYS A 92 12.04 -3.22 -19.02
C LYS A 92 13.16 -3.46 -20.03
#